data_AF-A0A4R7FZ91-F1
#
_entry.id   AF-A0A4R7FZ91-F1
#
_cell.length_a   1.000
_cell.length_b   1.000
_cell.length_c   1.000
_cell.angle_alpha   90.00
_cell.angle_beta   90.00
_cell.angle_gamma   90.00
#
_symmetry.space_group_name_H-M   'P 1'
#
loop_
_entity.id
_entity.type
_entity.pdbx_description
1 polymer ?
#
loop_
_entity_poly.entity_id
_entity_poly.type
_entity_poly.pdbx_seq_one_letter_code
_entity_poly.pdbx_strand_id
1 'polypeptide(L)'
;MSEIEALQKEVARLTKAVAQATDAVILMAQNKGDRLSTVQVTERVGRCRQTVMAMVRRGDFPEPCNDGRWLLAEVLEWESKKKA
;
A
#
# COMPACT_ATOMS: atom_id res chain seq x y z
N MET A 1 14.31 21.83 30.97
CA MET A 1 13.29 20.84 30.58
C MET A 1 13.37 19.73 31.60
N SER A 2 12.29 19.48 32.33
CA SER A 2 12.25 18.37 33.28
C SER A 2 12.16 17.03 32.54
N GLU A 3 12.62 15.95 33.16
CA GLU A 3 12.48 14.59 32.62
C GLU A 3 11.00 14.23 32.38
N ILE A 4 10.11 14.78 33.21
CA ILE A 4 8.65 14.69 33.07
C ILE A 4 8.18 15.33 31.76
N GLU A 5 8.66 16.53 31.41
CA GLU A 5 8.30 17.20 30.16
C GLU A 5 8.79 16.43 28.93
N ALA A 6 9.99 15.83 29.01
CA ALA A 6 10.52 15.01 27.93
C ALA A 6 9.69 13.74 27.69
N LEU A 7 9.30 13.06 28.78
CA LEU A 7 8.42 11.89 28.72
C LEU A 7 7.04 12.23 28.18
N GLN A 8 6.45 13.35 28.60
CA GLN A 8 5.16 13.82 28.08
C GLN A 8 5.21 14.06 26.57
N LYS A 9 6.29 14.68 26.07
CA LYS A 9 6.49 14.92 24.64
C LYS A 9 6.61 13.62 23.85
N GLU A 10 7.32 12.63 24.39
CA GLU A 10 7.49 11.34 23.74
C GLU A 10 6.19 10.53 23.71
N VAL A 11 5.43 10.52 24.81
CA VAL A 11 4.09 9.91 24.85
C VAL A 11 3.15 10.55 23.83
N ALA A 12 3.16 11.88 23.69
CA ALA A 12 2.36 12.58 22.70
C ALA A 12 2.77 12.21 21.26
N ARG A 13 4.07 12.10 21.00
CA ARG A 13 4.60 11.68 19.69
C ARG A 13 4.16 10.26 19.34
N LEU A 14 4.30 9.31 20.27
CA LEU A 14 3.92 7.92 20.08
C LEU A 14 2.41 7.76 19.90
N THR A 15 1.60 8.49 20.68
CA THR A 15 0.14 8.48 20.56
C THR A 15 -0.30 8.95 19.17
N LYS A 16 0.33 10.01 18.65
CA LYS A 16 0.06 10.50 17.30
C LYS A 16 0.44 9.48 16.23
N ALA A 17 1.59 8.82 16.37
CA ALA A 17 2.02 7.79 15.43
C ALA A 17 1.07 6.57 15.43
N VAL A 18 0.58 6.16 16.60
CA VAL A 18 -0.40 5.08 16.74
C VAL A 18 -1.75 5.44 16.11
N ALA A 19 -2.23 6.68 16.28
CA ALA A 19 -3.45 7.15 15.64
C ALA A 19 -3.34 7.10 14.11
N GLN A 20 -2.24 7.60 13.56
CA GLN A 20 -1.97 7.55 12.11
C GLN A 20 -1.88 6.12 11.57
N ALA A 21 -1.26 5.20 12.33
CA ALA A 21 -1.21 3.80 11.97
C ALA A 21 -2.59 3.14 12.02
N THR A 22 -3.43 3.51 12.99
CA THR A 22 -4.80 3.01 13.13
C THR A 22 -5.67 3.45 11.95
N ASP A 23 -5.61 4.72 11.57
CA ASP A 23 -6.34 5.26 10.41
C ASP A 23 -5.91 4.56 9.12
N ALA A 24 -4.61 4.34 8.93
CA ALA A 24 -4.09 3.60 7.79
C ALA A 24 -4.59 2.14 7.79
N VAL A 25 -4.63 1.46 8.94
CA VAL A 25 -5.14 0.09 9.06
C VAL A 25 -6.65 0.03 8.79
N ILE A 26 -7.43 0.99 9.28
CA ILE A 26 -8.87 1.08 8.98
C ILE A 26 -9.09 1.28 7.49
N LEU A 27 -8.35 2.20 6.85
CA LEU A 27 -8.42 2.42 5.42
C LEU A 27 -8.01 1.17 4.63
N MET A 28 -6.93 0.48 5.04
CA MET A 28 -6.52 -0.79 4.42
C MET A 28 -7.55 -1.90 4.63
N ALA A 29 -8.21 -1.95 5.79
CA ALA A 29 -9.27 -2.91 6.09
C ALA A 29 -10.54 -2.63 5.29
N GLN A 30 -10.91 -1.36 5.10
CA GLN A 30 -12.02 -0.92 4.26
C GLN A 30 -11.75 -1.20 2.77
N ASN A 31 -10.50 -1.06 2.35
CA ASN A 31 -10.07 -1.29 0.96
C ASN A 31 -9.71 -2.77 0.68
N LYS A 32 -9.87 -3.70 1.65
CA LYS A 32 -9.75 -5.15 1.40
C LYS A 32 -10.88 -5.59 0.46
N GLY A 33 -10.63 -5.47 -0.84
CA GLY A 33 -11.60 -5.72 -1.90
C GLY A 33 -11.54 -4.70 -3.03
N ASP A 34 -10.79 -3.60 -2.87
CA ASP A 34 -10.60 -2.63 -3.94
C ASP A 34 -9.86 -3.28 -5.12
N ARG A 35 -10.48 -3.12 -6.29
CA ARG A 35 -10.02 -3.71 -7.53
C ARG A 35 -9.59 -2.63 -8.49
N LEU A 36 -8.31 -2.58 -8.79
CA LEU A 36 -7.75 -1.67 -9.76
C LEU A 36 -8.02 -2.18 -11.17
N SER A 37 -8.60 -1.32 -12.00
CA SER A 37 -8.67 -1.51 -13.43
C SER A 37 -7.29 -1.47 -14.07
N THR A 38 -7.18 -1.94 -15.32
CA THR A 38 -5.91 -1.86 -16.08
C THR A 38 -5.37 -0.44 -16.13
N VAL A 39 -6.22 0.58 -16.37
CA VAL A 39 -5.81 1.99 -16.45
C VAL A 39 -5.16 2.43 -15.14
N GLN A 40 -5.85 2.20 -14.02
CA GLN A 40 -5.35 2.56 -12.69
C GLN A 40 -4.02 1.87 -12.36
N VAL A 41 -3.87 0.59 -12.70
CA VAL A 41 -2.60 -0.13 -12.51
C VAL A 41 -1.49 0.48 -13.37
N THR A 42 -1.76 0.75 -14.66
CA THR A 42 -0.74 1.31 -15.56
C THR A 42 -0.29 2.71 -15.14
N GLU A 43 -1.21 3.54 -14.65
CA GLU A 43 -0.91 4.86 -14.09
C GLU A 43 -0.07 4.74 -12.83
N ARG A 44 -0.49 3.87 -11.90
CA ARG A 44 0.20 3.65 -10.63
C ARG A 44 1.63 3.13 -10.80
N VAL A 45 1.83 2.17 -11.71
CA VAL A 45 3.13 1.55 -11.99
C VAL A 45 3.99 2.42 -12.92
N GLY A 46 3.39 3.38 -13.64
CA GLY A 46 4.08 4.22 -14.62
C GLY A 46 4.60 3.42 -15.82
N ARG A 47 3.83 2.44 -16.29
CA ARG A 47 4.18 1.53 -17.40
C ARG A 47 2.96 1.23 -18.26
N CYS A 48 3.15 1.01 -19.56
CA CYS A 48 2.07 0.60 -20.45
C CYS A 48 1.56 -0.81 -20.11
N ARG A 49 0.32 -1.10 -20.53
CA ARG A 49 -0.36 -2.39 -20.30
C ARG A 49 0.49 -3.58 -20.74
N GLN A 50 1.13 -3.49 -21.90
CA GLN A 50 1.94 -4.58 -22.47
C GLN A 50 3.10 -4.93 -21.53
N THR A 51 3.77 -3.92 -20.98
CA THR A 51 4.86 -4.09 -20.01
C THR A 51 4.36 -4.71 -18.72
N VAL A 52 3.24 -4.22 -18.17
CA VAL A 52 2.62 -4.80 -16.96
C VAL A 52 2.30 -6.27 -17.18
N MET A 53 1.63 -6.62 -18.29
CA MET A 53 1.31 -8.02 -18.59
C MET A 53 2.56 -8.88 -18.84
N ALA A 54 3.65 -8.31 -19.35
CA ALA A 54 4.92 -9.02 -19.47
C ALA A 54 5.59 -9.26 -18.12
N MET A 55 5.37 -8.39 -17.12
CA MET A 55 5.83 -8.60 -15.75
C MET A 55 5.00 -9.68 -15.06
N VAL A 56 3.67 -9.69 -15.25
CA VAL A 56 2.78 -10.75 -14.76
C VAL A 56 3.24 -12.12 -15.25
N ARG A 57 3.48 -12.28 -16.56
CA ARG A 57 3.98 -13.55 -17.14
C ARG A 57 5.33 -13.99 -16.61
N ARG A 58 6.17 -13.06 -16.17
CA ARG A 58 7.48 -13.34 -15.56
C ARG A 58 7.39 -13.67 -14.08
N GLY A 59 6.24 -13.46 -13.44
CA GLY A 59 6.07 -13.56 -11.99
C GLY A 59 6.58 -12.33 -11.23
N ASP A 60 6.94 -11.24 -11.95
CA ASP A 60 7.49 -10.01 -11.37
C ASP A 60 6.39 -9.04 -10.91
N PHE A 61 5.10 -9.36 -11.10
CA PHE A 61 3.95 -8.52 -10.75
C PHE A 61 2.73 -9.39 -10.42
N PRO A 62 1.83 -8.95 -9.51
CA PRO A 62 0.63 -9.72 -9.16
C PRO A 62 -0.25 -10.08 -10.37
N GLU A 63 -0.85 -11.26 -10.35
CA GLU A 63 -1.81 -11.69 -11.36
C GLU A 63 -3.14 -10.93 -11.21
N PRO A 64 -3.81 -10.56 -12.31
CA PRO A 64 -5.19 -10.09 -12.22
C PRO A 64 -6.10 -11.24 -11.82
N CYS A 65 -7.19 -10.90 -11.13
CA CYS A 65 -8.31 -11.81 -10.92
C CYS A 65 -9.03 -12.14 -12.24
N ASN A 66 -9.98 -13.08 -12.17
CA ASN A 66 -10.79 -13.52 -13.31
C ASN A 66 -11.56 -12.40 -14.05
N ASP A 67 -11.81 -11.27 -13.38
CA ASP A 67 -12.45 -10.08 -13.95
C ASP A 67 -11.45 -9.13 -14.66
N GLY A 68 -10.18 -9.52 -14.75
CA GLY A 68 -9.10 -8.72 -15.34
C GLY A 68 -8.66 -7.54 -14.48
N ARG A 69 -9.05 -7.49 -13.19
CA ARG A 69 -8.66 -6.44 -12.23
C ARG A 69 -7.69 -6.96 -11.18
N TRP A 70 -6.93 -6.06 -10.57
CA TRP A 70 -5.95 -6.40 -9.54
C TRP A 70 -6.46 -6.02 -8.17
N LEU A 71 -6.20 -6.86 -7.17
CA LEU A 71 -6.42 -6.46 -5.79
C LEU A 71 -5.41 -5.37 -5.43
N LEU A 72 -5.92 -4.23 -4.95
CA LEU A 72 -5.08 -3.12 -4.51
C LEU A 72 -4.06 -3.59 -3.45
N ALA A 73 -4.48 -4.49 -2.56
CA ALA A 73 -3.62 -5.07 -1.52
C ALA A 73 -2.38 -5.77 -2.09
N GLU A 74 -2.53 -6.58 -3.14
CA GLU A 74 -1.41 -7.32 -3.74
C GLU A 74 -0.46 -6.38 -4.48
N VAL A 75 -1.00 -5.34 -5.14
CA VAL A 75 -0.20 -4.30 -5.79
C VAL A 75 0.61 -3.51 -4.76
N LEU A 76 0.00 -3.14 -3.63
CA LEU A 76 0.68 -2.47 -2.52
C LEU A 76 1.78 -3.34 -1.89
N GLU A 77 1.51 -4.63 -1.68
CA GLU A 77 2.49 -5.57 -1.17
C GLU A 77 3.71 -5.63 -2.10
N TRP A 78 3.49 -5.75 -3.41
CA TRP A 78 4.55 -5.73 -4.40
C TRP A 78 5.35 -4.41 -4.39
N GLU A 79 4.70 -3.26 -4.26
CA GLU A 79 5.37 -1.95 -4.15
C GLU A 79 6.24 -1.86 -2.89
N SER A 80 5.80 -2.43 -1.78
CA SER A 80 6.53 -2.41 -0.51
C SER A 80 7.85 -3.19 -0.60
N LYS A 81 7.85 -4.34 -1.28
CA LYS A 81 9.04 -5.19 -1.51
C LYS A 81 10.12 -4.51 -2.35
N LYS A 82 9.76 -3.47 -3.13
CA LYS A 82 10.72 -2.69 -3.94
C LYS A 82 11.41 -1.56 -3.18
N LYS A 83 10.84 -1.12 -2.05
CA LYS A 83 11.39 -0.04 -1.24
C LYS A 83 12.28 -0.53 -0.10
N ALA A 84 12.24 -1.83 0.18
CA ALA A 84 13.07 -2.52 1.16
C ALA A 84 14.43 -2.94 0.57
#